data_AF-A0A2E5RND8-F1
#
_entry.id   AF-A0A2E5RND8-F1
#
_cell.length_a   1.000
_cell.length_b   1.000
_cell.length_c   1.000
_cell.angle_alpha   90.00
_cell.angle_beta   90.00
_cell.angle_gamma   90.00
#
_symmetry.space_group_name_H-M   'P 1'
#
loop_
_entity.id
_entity.type
_entity.pdbx_description
1 polymer ?
#
loop_
_entity_poly.entity_id
_entity_poly.type
_entity_poly.pdbx_seq_one_letter_code
_entity_poly.pdbx_strand_id
1 'polypeptide(L)'
;MFRKTIPIVLFGGIHLMFLLGIVFNIFGLLSVLGFVPLSAYIFFKYTPVKFNFKEYLFTLILFGVGYVLTTQAIDVFSVTSVYASALVGAVFSFFHLKYFPLFSSVIYSGSFAGMVSDFHIEEIYVECLIIILGGNLFYFLKDNFNGLGGKLGSIGFGAMLFPVILGREKSFLNEVFDECISINPIGELSSNKTLLFIVITSLFGTILTYWLNNKKGYGPIKASAIPAFIVAIPLQLIPISGFMALVPVVFFGASFVGMSNDKTLGWFPIVVSSLFYAVLFHFIHPHFNGYGGSLGATACLSCLFGLLLQKTFQRKSVRIQSKP
;
A
#
# COMPACT_ATOMS: atom_id res chain seq x y z
N MET A 1 16.85 23.78 -8.23
CA MET A 1 16.21 23.36 -6.97
C MET A 1 14.93 22.53 -7.23
N PHE A 2 14.02 23.00 -8.08
CA PHE A 2 12.74 22.35 -8.44
C PHE A 2 12.79 20.88 -8.90
N ARG A 3 13.77 20.47 -9.73
CA ARG A 3 13.87 19.07 -10.19
C ARG A 3 14.12 18.05 -9.07
N LYS A 4 14.64 18.47 -7.92
CA LYS A 4 14.92 17.56 -6.78
C LYS A 4 13.68 17.30 -5.91
N THR A 5 12.63 18.12 -6.02
CA THR A 5 11.44 18.03 -5.16
C THR A 5 10.26 17.33 -5.82
N ILE A 6 10.28 17.12 -7.14
CA ILE A 6 9.16 16.49 -7.88
C ILE A 6 8.75 15.13 -7.28
N PRO A 7 9.65 14.17 -7.01
CA PRO A 7 9.25 12.89 -6.41
C PRO A 7 8.58 13.04 -5.03
N ILE A 8 8.98 14.03 -4.23
CA ILE A 8 8.36 14.33 -2.93
C ILE A 8 6.97 14.86 -3.12
N VAL A 9 6.81 15.83 -4.01
CA VAL A 9 5.52 16.48 -4.24
C VAL A 9 4.53 15.47 -4.81
N LEU A 10 4.96 14.63 -5.75
CA LEU A 10 4.11 13.57 -6.30
C LEU A 10 3.73 12.54 -5.23
N PHE A 11 4.73 11.93 -4.58
CA PHE A 11 4.47 10.81 -3.69
C PHE A 11 3.86 11.26 -2.36
N GLY A 12 4.41 12.33 -1.76
CA GLY A 12 3.82 12.98 -0.59
C GLY A 12 2.46 13.59 -0.87
N GLY A 13 2.18 14.02 -2.11
CA GLY A 13 0.85 14.46 -2.54
C GLY A 13 -0.19 13.33 -2.48
N ILE A 14 0.17 12.13 -2.94
CA ILE A 14 -0.70 10.94 -2.83
C ILE A 14 -1.03 10.66 -1.36
N HIS A 15 -0.02 10.63 -0.48
CA HIS A 15 -0.26 10.36 0.94
C HIS A 15 -0.95 11.51 1.66
N LEU A 16 -0.69 12.75 1.25
CA LEU A 16 -1.43 13.91 1.75
C LEU A 16 -2.91 13.74 1.40
N MET A 17 -3.25 13.45 0.14
CA MET A 17 -4.63 13.24 -0.27
C MET A 17 -5.29 12.05 0.42
N PHE A 18 -4.56 10.94 0.58
CA PHE A 18 -5.01 9.78 1.35
C PHE A 18 -5.34 10.19 2.80
N LEU A 19 -4.42 10.90 3.47
CA LEU A 19 -4.64 11.40 4.82
C LEU A 19 -5.77 12.43 4.86
N LEU A 20 -5.90 13.34 3.90
CA LEU A 20 -7.00 14.30 3.86
C LEU A 20 -8.36 13.58 3.83
N GLY A 21 -8.49 12.50 3.05
CA GLY A 21 -9.70 11.68 3.00
C GLY A 21 -9.99 10.89 4.28
N ILE A 22 -8.98 10.61 5.11
CA ILE A 22 -9.13 9.84 6.38
C ILE A 22 -9.30 10.78 7.57
N VAL A 23 -8.39 11.72 7.69
CA VAL A 23 -8.10 12.48 8.90
C VAL A 23 -9.15 13.57 9.14
N PHE A 24 -9.62 14.23 8.08
CA PHE A 24 -10.71 15.20 8.20
C PHE A 24 -12.05 14.53 8.53
N ASN A 25 -12.27 13.31 8.05
CA ASN A 25 -13.51 12.57 8.29
C ASN A 25 -13.61 11.97 9.70
N ILE A 26 -12.50 11.54 10.32
CA ILE A 26 -12.55 10.79 11.59
C ILE A 26 -12.23 11.64 12.83
N PHE A 27 -11.30 12.62 12.76
CA PHE A 27 -10.68 13.18 13.98
C PHE A 27 -10.73 14.72 14.14
N GLY A 28 -11.31 15.49 13.20
CA GLY A 28 -11.39 16.95 13.31
C GLY A 28 -10.01 17.64 13.49
N LEU A 29 -9.87 18.61 14.41
CA LEU A 29 -8.62 19.38 14.62
C LEU A 29 -7.47 18.58 15.29
N LEU A 30 -7.74 17.40 15.87
CA LEU A 30 -6.70 16.47 16.37
C LEU A 30 -5.91 15.77 15.23
N SER A 31 -6.29 16.08 13.99
CA SER A 31 -5.73 15.64 12.71
C SER A 31 -4.22 15.82 12.49
N VAL A 32 -3.58 16.75 13.20
CA VAL A 32 -2.17 17.11 12.95
C VAL A 32 -1.23 15.91 13.11
N LEU A 33 -1.57 14.98 14.02
CA LEU A 33 -0.76 13.76 14.24
C LEU A 33 -0.76 12.81 13.03
N GLY A 34 -1.85 12.78 12.25
CA GLY A 34 -1.93 11.97 11.04
C GLY A 34 -0.95 12.41 9.94
N PHE A 35 -0.55 13.69 9.94
CA PHE A 35 0.41 14.24 8.99
C PHE A 35 1.88 14.11 9.43
N VAL A 36 2.14 13.76 10.70
CA VAL A 36 3.49 13.57 11.23
C VAL A 36 4.35 12.61 10.38
N PRO A 37 3.84 11.46 9.89
CA PRO A 37 4.62 10.58 9.02
C PRO A 37 5.13 11.25 7.74
N LEU A 38 4.44 12.25 7.18
CA LEU A 38 4.87 12.96 5.98
C LEU A 38 6.19 13.72 6.19
N SER A 39 6.50 14.12 7.42
CA SER A 39 7.78 14.75 7.73
C SER A 39 8.98 13.82 7.46
N ALA A 40 8.79 12.50 7.43
CA ALA A 40 9.85 11.54 7.15
C ALA A 40 10.43 11.66 5.73
N TYR A 41 9.72 12.30 4.79
CA TYR A 41 10.22 12.54 3.43
C TYR A 41 11.52 13.34 3.40
N ILE A 42 11.80 14.15 4.41
CA ILE A 42 13.05 14.92 4.50
C ILE A 42 14.30 14.02 4.56
N PHE A 43 14.16 12.74 4.94
CA PHE A 43 15.29 11.82 5.10
C PHE A 43 15.72 11.13 3.81
N PHE A 44 14.91 11.19 2.74
CA PHE A 44 15.24 10.54 1.48
C PHE A 44 16.14 11.42 0.62
N LYS A 45 17.13 10.79 -0.03
CA LYS A 45 17.91 11.41 -1.11
C LYS A 45 17.18 11.18 -2.43
N TYR A 46 17.16 12.21 -3.27
CA TYR A 46 16.43 12.20 -4.53
C TYR A 46 17.32 11.94 -5.70
N THR A 47 16.86 11.05 -6.56
CA THR A 47 17.50 10.71 -7.82
C THR A 47 16.63 11.24 -8.95
N PRO A 48 17.12 12.19 -9.79
CA PRO A 48 16.38 12.64 -10.95
C PRO A 48 16.29 11.50 -11.96
N VAL A 49 15.09 11.21 -12.44
CA VAL A 49 14.86 10.18 -13.45
C VAL A 49 15.41 10.66 -14.79
N LYS A 50 16.26 9.86 -15.42
CA LYS A 50 16.69 10.06 -16.81
C LYS A 50 15.64 9.43 -17.72
N PHE A 51 15.00 10.24 -18.55
CA PHE A 51 13.95 9.76 -19.45
C PHE A 51 14.53 8.80 -20.50
N ASN A 52 13.89 7.65 -20.62
CA ASN A 52 14.13 6.60 -21.59
C ASN A 52 12.78 6.16 -22.11
N PHE A 53 12.53 6.46 -23.39
CA PHE A 53 11.22 6.25 -24.01
C PHE A 53 10.81 4.76 -24.04
N LYS A 54 11.74 3.85 -24.34
CA LYS A 54 11.47 2.41 -24.38
C LYS A 54 11.06 1.89 -23.01
N GLU A 55 11.81 2.28 -21.98
CA GLU A 55 11.54 1.91 -20.60
C GLU A 55 10.21 2.47 -20.10
N TYR A 56 9.90 3.72 -20.47
CA TYR A 56 8.65 4.39 -20.16
C TYR A 56 7.46 3.65 -20.78
N LEU A 57 7.51 3.36 -22.09
CA LEU A 57 6.44 2.63 -22.78
C LEU A 57 6.24 1.23 -22.18
N PHE A 58 7.33 0.53 -21.88
CA PHE A 58 7.27 -0.78 -21.25
C PHE A 58 6.66 -0.70 -19.84
N THR A 59 6.95 0.37 -19.09
CA THR A 59 6.33 0.60 -17.77
C THR A 59 4.82 0.80 -17.88
N LEU A 60 4.35 1.59 -18.85
CA LEU A 60 2.91 1.77 -19.09
C LEU A 60 2.21 0.45 -19.40
N ILE A 61 2.77 -0.32 -20.36
CA ILE A 61 2.18 -1.59 -20.80
C ILE A 61 2.12 -2.58 -19.63
N LEU A 62 3.21 -2.77 -18.89
CA LEU A 62 3.27 -3.72 -17.79
C LEU A 62 2.37 -3.33 -16.62
N PHE A 63 2.22 -2.03 -16.35
CA PHE A 63 1.28 -1.56 -15.34
C PHE A 63 -0.14 -1.92 -15.75
N GLY A 64 -0.48 -1.69 -17.03
CA GLY A 64 -1.75 -2.10 -17.63
C GLY A 64 -1.99 -3.61 -17.54
N VAL A 65 -0.98 -4.43 -17.83
CA VAL A 65 -1.08 -5.89 -17.67
C VAL A 65 -1.44 -6.27 -16.23
N GLY A 66 -0.77 -5.68 -15.24
CA GLY A 66 -1.10 -5.91 -13.83
C GLY A 66 -2.53 -5.52 -13.47
N TYR A 67 -2.97 -4.34 -13.93
CA TYR A 67 -4.33 -3.83 -13.73
C TYR A 67 -5.36 -4.79 -14.34
N VAL A 68 -5.26 -5.07 -15.64
CA VAL A 68 -6.22 -5.88 -16.40
C VAL A 68 -6.28 -7.32 -15.86
N LEU A 69 -5.14 -7.94 -15.57
CA LEU A 69 -5.16 -9.31 -15.02
C LEU A 69 -5.86 -9.38 -13.66
N THR A 70 -5.81 -8.31 -12.87
CA THR A 70 -6.45 -8.29 -11.55
C THR A 70 -7.95 -8.06 -11.68
N THR A 71 -8.38 -7.09 -12.48
CA THR A 71 -9.80 -6.83 -12.71
C THR A 71 -10.48 -8.03 -13.38
N GLN A 72 -9.88 -8.58 -14.44
CA GLN A 72 -10.40 -9.78 -15.10
C GLN A 72 -10.44 -10.99 -14.18
N ALA A 73 -9.49 -11.13 -13.25
CA ALA A 73 -9.56 -12.23 -12.27
C ALA A 73 -10.78 -12.07 -11.35
N ILE A 74 -11.04 -10.85 -10.87
CA ILE A 74 -12.20 -10.53 -10.03
C ILE A 74 -13.50 -10.77 -10.81
N ASP A 75 -13.61 -10.23 -12.02
CA ASP A 75 -14.86 -10.23 -12.80
C ASP A 75 -15.21 -11.62 -13.34
N VAL A 76 -14.23 -12.36 -13.85
CA VAL A 76 -14.44 -13.66 -14.52
C VAL A 76 -14.52 -14.81 -13.52
N PHE A 77 -13.70 -14.79 -12.46
CA PHE A 77 -13.62 -15.90 -11.49
C PHE A 77 -14.30 -15.59 -10.15
N SER A 78 -14.89 -14.40 -9.98
CA SER A 78 -15.57 -13.97 -8.75
C SER A 78 -14.70 -14.14 -7.49
N VAL A 79 -13.40 -13.88 -7.63
CA VAL A 79 -12.44 -13.93 -6.51
C VAL A 79 -12.32 -12.58 -5.82
N THR A 80 -11.94 -12.59 -4.54
CA THR A 80 -11.66 -11.36 -3.81
C THR A 80 -10.51 -10.58 -4.44
N SER A 81 -10.53 -9.26 -4.31
CA SER A 81 -9.47 -8.37 -4.83
C SER A 81 -8.08 -8.71 -4.27
N VAL A 82 -8.02 -9.10 -2.99
CA VAL A 82 -6.79 -9.57 -2.34
C VAL A 82 -6.29 -10.86 -2.97
N TYR A 83 -7.16 -11.85 -3.22
CA TYR A 83 -6.79 -13.10 -3.88
C TYR A 83 -6.22 -12.82 -5.28
N ALA A 84 -6.93 -12.01 -6.09
CA ALA A 84 -6.52 -11.67 -7.44
C ALA A 84 -5.13 -10.99 -7.48
N SER A 85 -4.94 -9.92 -6.70
CA SER A 85 -3.65 -9.21 -6.70
C SER A 85 -2.52 -10.05 -6.11
N ALA A 86 -2.78 -10.86 -5.07
CA ALA A 86 -1.78 -11.76 -4.52
C ALA A 86 -1.37 -12.85 -5.52
N LEU A 87 -2.30 -13.37 -6.32
CA LEU A 87 -2.03 -14.30 -7.40
C LEU A 87 -1.13 -13.67 -8.47
N VAL A 88 -1.49 -12.47 -8.96
CA VAL A 88 -0.68 -11.74 -9.95
C VAL A 88 0.73 -11.51 -9.41
N GLY A 89 0.87 -11.04 -8.17
CA GLY A 89 2.16 -10.89 -7.51
C GLY A 89 2.93 -12.21 -7.41
N ALA A 90 2.28 -13.29 -6.98
CA ALA A 90 2.90 -14.59 -6.80
C ALA A 90 3.43 -15.12 -8.12
N VAL A 91 2.63 -15.10 -9.19
CA VAL A 91 3.02 -15.56 -10.53
C VAL A 91 4.17 -14.71 -11.08
N PHE A 92 3.99 -13.40 -11.18
CA PHE A 92 4.96 -12.55 -11.87
C PHE A 92 6.26 -12.33 -11.08
N SER A 93 6.26 -12.61 -9.78
CA SER A 93 7.47 -12.55 -8.97
C SER A 93 8.55 -13.57 -9.36
N PHE A 94 8.18 -14.70 -10.00
CA PHE A 94 9.14 -15.70 -10.47
C PHE A 94 9.88 -15.28 -11.74
N PHE A 95 9.36 -14.31 -12.47
CA PHE A 95 9.94 -13.86 -13.73
C PHE A 95 10.91 -12.71 -13.51
N HIS A 96 12.08 -12.81 -14.12
CA HIS A 96 13.10 -11.78 -14.11
C HIS A 96 13.53 -11.46 -15.54
N LEU A 97 13.24 -10.24 -16.01
CA LEU A 97 13.70 -9.78 -17.31
C LEU A 97 15.05 -9.09 -17.15
N LYS A 98 16.10 -9.68 -17.72
CA LYS A 98 17.48 -9.16 -17.66
C LYS A 98 17.60 -7.69 -18.06
N TYR A 99 16.83 -7.28 -19.07
CA TYR A 99 16.84 -5.91 -19.60
C TYR A 99 15.85 -4.96 -18.91
N PHE A 100 14.98 -5.48 -18.03
CA PHE A 100 14.03 -4.67 -17.28
C PHE A 100 13.77 -5.26 -15.88
N PRO A 101 14.68 -5.03 -14.91
CA PRO A 101 14.60 -5.65 -13.58
C PRO A 101 13.39 -5.19 -12.76
N LEU A 102 12.70 -4.12 -13.18
CA LEU A 102 11.49 -3.60 -12.55
C LEU A 102 10.21 -4.33 -13.00
N PHE A 103 10.31 -5.28 -13.93
CA PHE A 103 9.18 -6.00 -14.54
C PHE A 103 8.09 -6.42 -13.54
N SER A 104 8.46 -7.22 -12.54
CA SER A 104 7.53 -7.72 -11.54
C SER A 104 7.00 -6.62 -10.62
N SER A 105 7.80 -5.59 -10.34
CA SER A 105 7.39 -4.45 -9.52
C SER A 105 6.35 -3.60 -10.22
N VAL A 106 6.48 -3.39 -11.53
CA VAL A 106 5.51 -2.63 -12.33
C VAL A 106 4.17 -3.36 -12.40
N ILE A 107 4.20 -4.66 -12.76
CA ILE A 107 2.99 -5.49 -12.83
C ILE A 107 2.29 -5.52 -11.48
N TYR A 108 3.03 -5.77 -10.39
CA TYR A 108 2.45 -5.83 -9.06
C TYR A 108 1.91 -4.48 -8.59
N SER A 109 2.53 -3.37 -9.01
CA SER A 109 1.97 -2.04 -8.78
C SER A 109 0.65 -1.83 -9.51
N GLY A 110 0.56 -2.30 -10.76
CA GLY A 110 -0.66 -2.28 -11.56
C GLY A 110 -1.77 -3.13 -10.95
N SER A 111 -1.44 -4.29 -10.39
CA SER A 111 -2.45 -5.15 -9.74
C SER A 111 -3.11 -4.48 -8.55
N PHE A 112 -2.39 -3.66 -7.80
CA PHE A 112 -3.00 -2.89 -6.72
C PHE A 112 -4.02 -1.86 -7.21
N ALA A 113 -3.76 -1.21 -8.34
CA ALA A 113 -4.74 -0.33 -8.95
C ALA A 113 -5.97 -1.10 -9.47
N GLY A 114 -5.77 -2.34 -9.96
CA GLY A 114 -6.85 -3.23 -10.42
C GLY A 114 -7.67 -3.89 -9.30
N MET A 115 -7.34 -3.67 -8.02
CA MET A 115 -8.15 -4.13 -6.88
C MET A 115 -9.40 -3.25 -6.66
N VAL A 116 -10.12 -2.92 -7.72
CA VAL A 116 -11.37 -2.15 -7.65
C VAL A 116 -12.51 -3.16 -7.52
N SER A 117 -13.13 -3.28 -6.34
CA SER A 117 -14.21 -4.25 -6.11
C SER A 117 -15.60 -3.64 -6.09
N ASP A 118 -15.73 -2.37 -5.68
CA ASP A 118 -17.03 -1.79 -5.33
C ASP A 118 -17.51 -0.79 -6.40
N PHE A 119 -16.59 -0.28 -7.23
CA PHE A 119 -16.90 0.61 -8.36
C PHE A 119 -16.49 -0.07 -9.66
N HIS A 120 -17.43 -0.72 -10.34
CA HIS A 120 -17.16 -1.22 -11.68
C HIS A 120 -16.81 -0.05 -12.60
N ILE A 121 -15.58 -0.05 -13.08
CA ILE A 121 -15.10 0.93 -14.06
C ILE A 121 -15.48 0.41 -15.42
N GLU A 122 -16.73 0.64 -15.80
CA GLU A 122 -17.26 0.15 -17.08
C GLU A 122 -16.67 0.89 -18.28
N GLU A 123 -16.17 2.12 -18.08
CA GLU A 123 -15.60 2.88 -19.18
C GLU A 123 -14.11 2.63 -19.36
N ILE A 124 -13.80 2.06 -20.52
CA ILE A 124 -12.43 1.87 -20.99
C ILE A 124 -11.57 3.14 -20.94
N TYR A 125 -12.14 4.35 -21.07
CA TYR A 125 -11.37 5.58 -20.97
C TYR A 125 -10.90 5.87 -19.54
N VAL A 126 -11.66 5.46 -18.52
CA VAL A 126 -11.26 5.59 -17.10
C VAL A 126 -10.18 4.57 -16.78
N GLU A 127 -10.29 3.34 -17.28
CA GLU A 127 -9.23 2.33 -17.16
C GLU A 127 -7.92 2.81 -17.81
N CYS A 128 -8.00 3.33 -19.03
CA CYS A 128 -6.85 3.91 -19.73
C CYS A 128 -6.20 5.03 -18.92
N LEU A 129 -7.02 5.88 -18.29
CA LEU A 129 -6.56 6.96 -17.45
C LEU A 129 -5.81 6.45 -16.20
N ILE A 130 -6.34 5.42 -15.53
CA ILE A 130 -5.68 4.77 -14.39
C ILE A 130 -4.33 4.19 -14.82
N ILE A 131 -4.28 3.47 -15.93
CA ILE A 131 -3.06 2.85 -16.44
C ILE A 131 -2.01 3.91 -16.78
N ILE A 132 -2.42 4.99 -17.45
CA ILE A 132 -1.53 6.10 -17.80
C ILE A 132 -1.02 6.79 -16.53
N LEU A 133 -1.89 7.13 -15.58
CA LEU A 133 -1.50 7.79 -14.34
C LEU A 133 -0.57 6.92 -13.49
N GLY A 134 -0.95 5.66 -13.27
CA GLY A 134 -0.19 4.70 -12.47
C GLY A 134 1.17 4.38 -13.08
N GLY A 135 1.24 4.15 -14.40
CA GLY A 135 2.51 3.92 -15.08
C GLY A 135 3.40 5.17 -15.08
N ASN A 136 2.85 6.38 -15.19
CA ASN A 136 3.60 7.63 -15.01
C ASN A 136 4.16 7.77 -13.59
N LEU A 137 3.30 7.58 -12.58
CA LEU A 137 3.70 7.61 -11.17
C LEU A 137 4.81 6.61 -10.89
N PHE A 138 4.67 5.36 -11.34
CA PHE A 138 5.71 4.35 -11.20
C PHE A 138 7.02 4.81 -11.86
N TYR A 139 6.96 5.24 -13.12
CA TYR A 139 8.15 5.60 -13.89
C TYR A 139 8.94 6.73 -13.25
N PHE A 140 8.27 7.78 -12.76
CA PHE A 140 8.93 8.92 -12.11
C PHE A 140 9.40 8.63 -10.68
N LEU A 141 8.82 7.61 -10.02
CA LEU A 141 9.17 7.23 -8.66
C LEU A 141 10.11 6.02 -8.58
N LYS A 142 10.41 5.33 -9.68
CA LYS A 142 11.17 4.07 -9.70
C LYS A 142 12.51 4.12 -8.96
N ASP A 143 13.25 5.23 -9.09
CA ASP A 143 14.59 5.41 -8.50
C ASP A 143 14.56 6.08 -7.11
N ASN A 144 13.37 6.41 -6.59
CA ASN A 144 13.16 7.14 -5.35
C ASN A 144 12.45 6.26 -4.30
N PHE A 145 12.65 6.52 -3.00
CA PHE A 145 12.00 5.78 -1.91
C PHE A 145 12.23 4.25 -1.94
N ASN A 146 13.38 3.81 -2.47
CA ASN A 146 13.72 2.40 -2.52
C ASN A 146 13.89 1.81 -1.12
N GLY A 147 13.38 0.59 -0.92
CA GLY A 147 13.41 -0.08 0.38
C GLY A 147 12.31 0.35 1.36
N LEU A 148 11.42 1.27 0.97
CA LEU A 148 10.24 1.64 1.75
C LEU A 148 9.06 0.72 1.40
N GLY A 149 8.55 0.00 2.39
CA GLY A 149 7.33 -0.82 2.25
C GLY A 149 6.11 0.00 1.84
N GLY A 150 5.14 -0.62 1.17
CA GLY A 150 3.92 0.03 0.71
C GLY A 150 4.06 0.97 -0.50
N LYS A 151 5.28 1.21 -1.02
CA LYS A 151 5.51 2.11 -2.17
C LYS A 151 4.68 1.75 -3.40
N LEU A 152 4.68 0.47 -3.78
CA LEU A 152 3.97 -0.01 -4.97
C LEU A 152 2.45 0.16 -4.85
N GLY A 153 1.87 -0.19 -3.71
CA GLY A 153 0.44 0.00 -3.49
C GLY A 153 0.06 1.48 -3.36
N SER A 154 0.94 2.33 -2.82
CA SER A 154 0.73 3.79 -2.85
C SER A 154 0.69 4.35 -4.28
N ILE A 155 1.52 3.83 -5.19
CA ILE A 155 1.45 4.18 -6.62
C ILE A 155 0.12 3.70 -7.21
N GLY A 156 -0.32 2.48 -6.89
CA GLY A 156 -1.63 1.97 -7.29
C GLY A 156 -2.79 2.87 -6.83
N PHE A 157 -2.78 3.26 -5.55
CA PHE A 157 -3.76 4.20 -5.00
C PHE A 157 -3.71 5.56 -5.70
N GLY A 158 -2.51 6.10 -5.92
CA GLY A 158 -2.33 7.36 -6.64
C GLY A 158 -2.87 7.34 -8.07
N ALA A 159 -2.84 6.18 -8.73
CA ALA A 159 -3.43 5.99 -10.06
C ALA A 159 -4.96 6.14 -10.05
N MET A 160 -5.60 5.74 -8.96
CA MET A 160 -7.05 5.79 -8.76
C MET A 160 -7.58 7.16 -8.34
N LEU A 161 -6.73 8.01 -7.73
CA LEU A 161 -7.16 9.30 -7.15
C LEU A 161 -7.91 10.22 -8.12
N PHE A 162 -7.46 10.29 -9.38
CA PHE A 162 -8.04 11.22 -10.35
C PHE A 162 -9.42 10.75 -10.87
N PRO A 163 -9.64 9.47 -11.22
CA PRO A 163 -10.98 8.91 -11.41
C PRO A 163 -11.95 9.15 -10.24
N VAL A 164 -11.47 9.02 -8.99
CA VAL A 164 -12.27 9.28 -7.78
C VAL A 164 -12.69 10.75 -7.71
N ILE A 165 -11.78 11.69 -8.03
CA ILE A 165 -12.07 13.14 -8.03
C ILE A 165 -12.96 13.57 -9.19
N LEU A 166 -12.82 12.97 -10.38
CA LEU A 166 -13.51 13.40 -11.62
C LEU A 166 -15.02 13.10 -11.67
N GLY A 167 -15.60 12.51 -10.63
CA GLY A 167 -17.06 12.45 -10.51
C GLY A 167 -17.68 11.12 -10.90
N ARG A 168 -17.04 10.01 -10.54
CA ARG A 168 -17.69 8.69 -10.47
C ARG A 168 -18.21 8.32 -9.09
N GLU A 169 -17.97 9.19 -8.13
CA GLU A 169 -18.59 9.12 -6.81
C GLU A 169 -19.01 10.54 -6.39
N LYS A 170 -20.19 10.98 -6.82
CA LYS A 170 -20.94 11.98 -6.03
C LYS A 170 -21.27 11.42 -4.62
N SER A 171 -21.04 10.13 -4.39
CA SER A 171 -21.02 9.37 -3.14
C SER A 171 -19.69 9.38 -2.37
N PHE A 172 -18.56 9.87 -2.89
CA PHE A 172 -17.28 9.81 -2.14
C PHE A 172 -17.31 10.73 -0.94
N LEU A 173 -17.99 11.86 -1.10
CA LEU A 173 -18.31 12.71 0.02
C LEU A 173 -19.65 12.28 0.62
N ASN A 174 -20.70 12.04 -0.18
CA ASN A 174 -22.05 11.84 0.37
C ASN A 174 -22.33 10.45 0.98
N GLU A 175 -21.84 9.34 0.44
CA GLU A 175 -21.92 8.01 1.09
C GLU A 175 -20.93 7.92 2.24
N VAL A 176 -19.73 8.51 2.14
CA VAL A 176 -18.88 8.69 3.34
C VAL A 176 -19.61 9.52 4.40
N PHE A 177 -20.35 10.57 4.05
CA PHE A 177 -21.14 11.37 5.00
C PHE A 177 -22.39 10.62 5.52
N ASP A 178 -23.11 9.87 4.69
CA ASP A 178 -24.36 9.18 5.05
C ASP A 178 -24.09 7.85 5.76
N GLU A 179 -23.08 7.05 5.38
CA GLU A 179 -22.62 5.89 6.15
C GLU A 179 -21.96 6.30 7.47
N CYS A 180 -21.26 7.43 7.53
CA CYS A 180 -20.78 7.99 8.80
C CYS A 180 -21.91 8.34 9.78
N ILE A 181 -23.15 8.51 9.29
CA ILE A 181 -24.34 8.81 10.09
C ILE A 181 -25.25 7.58 10.28
N SER A 182 -25.20 6.57 9.40
CA SER A 182 -26.15 5.44 9.42
C SER A 182 -25.57 4.06 9.70
N ILE A 183 -24.26 3.89 9.86
CA ILE A 183 -23.73 2.60 10.31
C ILE A 183 -23.96 2.50 11.82
N ASN A 184 -24.89 1.63 12.22
CA ASN A 184 -24.76 0.93 13.51
C ASN A 184 -23.48 0.08 13.39
N PRO A 185 -22.36 0.46 14.02
CA PRO A 185 -21.28 -0.48 14.10
C PRO A 185 -21.80 -1.58 15.04
N ILE A 186 -21.28 -2.79 14.91
CA ILE A 186 -21.42 -3.85 15.92
C ILE A 186 -22.68 -4.72 15.74
N GLY A 187 -22.56 -5.71 14.85
CA GLY A 187 -22.95 -7.07 15.24
C GLY A 187 -21.90 -7.59 16.24
N GLU A 188 -22.30 -7.61 17.51
CA GLU A 188 -21.64 -8.11 18.72
C GLU A 188 -20.24 -8.76 18.60
N LEU A 189 -19.21 -7.92 18.68
CA LEU A 189 -17.97 -8.24 19.41
C LEU A 189 -17.30 -6.93 19.85
N SER A 190 -16.88 -6.84 21.12
CA SER A 190 -16.17 -5.68 21.67
C SER A 190 -15.06 -5.21 20.72
N SER A 191 -15.09 -3.94 20.29
CA SER A 191 -14.11 -3.27 19.40
C SER A 191 -12.64 -3.65 19.71
N ASN A 192 -12.33 -3.86 20.99
CA ASN A 192 -11.01 -4.27 21.48
C ASN A 192 -10.55 -5.65 20.97
N LYS A 193 -11.46 -6.62 20.84
CA LYS A 193 -11.13 -7.98 20.35
C LYS A 193 -10.78 -7.97 18.86
N THR A 194 -11.52 -7.20 18.06
CA THR A 194 -11.26 -7.02 16.62
C THR A 194 -9.91 -6.34 16.41
N LEU A 195 -9.63 -5.25 17.15
CA LEU A 195 -8.34 -4.57 17.07
C LEU A 195 -7.18 -5.49 17.46
N LEU A 196 -7.31 -6.26 18.55
CA LEU A 196 -6.29 -7.22 18.96
C LEU A 196 -6.00 -8.26 17.86
N PHE A 197 -7.05 -8.75 17.21
CA PHE A 197 -6.91 -9.70 16.10
C PHE A 197 -6.19 -9.09 14.89
N ILE A 198 -6.56 -7.86 14.50
CA ILE A 198 -5.88 -7.12 13.44
C ILE A 198 -4.40 -6.93 13.77
N VAL A 199 -4.07 -6.59 15.02
CA VAL A 199 -2.68 -6.43 15.49
C VAL A 199 -1.90 -7.74 15.35
N ILE A 200 -2.45 -8.87 15.79
CA ILE A 200 -1.79 -10.17 15.71
C ILE A 200 -1.53 -10.56 14.24
N THR A 201 -2.56 -10.46 13.39
CA THR A 201 -2.43 -10.80 11.96
C THR A 201 -1.46 -9.85 11.26
N SER A 202 -1.49 -8.55 11.57
CA SER A 202 -0.56 -7.56 11.03
C SER A 202 0.89 -7.85 11.40
N LEU A 203 1.16 -8.14 12.68
CA LEU A 203 2.50 -8.49 13.15
C LEU A 203 3.01 -9.75 12.47
N PHE A 204 2.17 -10.78 12.39
CA PHE A 204 2.53 -12.03 11.74
C PHE A 204 2.86 -11.82 10.25
N GLY A 205 1.99 -11.16 9.49
CA GLY A 205 2.22 -10.86 8.08
C GLY A 205 3.46 -10.01 7.84
N THR A 206 3.65 -8.97 8.67
CA THR A 206 4.82 -8.09 8.57
C THR A 206 6.12 -8.85 8.85
N ILE A 207 6.19 -9.58 9.98
CA ILE A 207 7.40 -10.28 10.42
C ILE A 207 7.76 -11.38 9.43
N LEU A 208 6.78 -12.18 9.00
CA LEU A 208 7.00 -13.26 8.04
C LEU A 208 7.54 -12.71 6.71
N THR A 209 6.91 -11.68 6.14
CA THR A 209 7.36 -11.08 4.89
C THR A 209 8.73 -10.41 5.04
N TYR A 210 8.97 -9.69 6.14
CA TYR A 210 10.26 -9.03 6.37
C TYR A 210 11.41 -10.03 6.51
N TRP A 211 11.17 -11.14 7.21
CA TRP A 211 12.13 -12.23 7.34
C TRP A 211 12.40 -12.94 6.00
N LEU A 212 11.35 -13.29 5.24
CA LEU A 212 11.50 -13.91 3.93
C LEU A 212 12.27 -13.00 2.96
N ASN A 213 11.95 -11.71 2.96
CA ASN A 213 12.59 -10.71 2.11
C ASN A 213 14.09 -10.54 2.44
N ASN A 214 14.41 -10.23 3.71
CA ASN A 214 15.76 -9.79 4.09
C ASN A 214 16.68 -10.93 4.58
N LYS A 215 16.13 -12.06 5.05
CA LYS A 215 16.92 -13.19 5.57
C LYS A 215 16.91 -14.42 4.67
N LYS A 216 15.84 -14.65 3.92
CA LYS A 216 15.77 -15.77 2.95
C LYS A 216 16.03 -15.34 1.50
N GLY A 217 16.14 -14.05 1.22
CA GLY A 217 16.48 -13.55 -0.11
C GLY A 217 15.38 -13.77 -1.15
N TYR A 218 14.13 -13.95 -0.72
CA TYR A 218 13.00 -14.14 -1.65
C TYR A 218 12.77 -12.86 -2.49
N GLY A 219 13.23 -11.71 -2.00
CA GLY A 219 12.88 -10.41 -2.55
C GLY A 219 11.49 -9.97 -2.10
N PRO A 220 11.20 -8.67 -2.19
CA PRO A 220 10.03 -8.08 -1.51
C PRO A 220 8.71 -8.64 -2.05
N ILE A 221 8.59 -8.82 -3.37
CA ILE A 221 7.35 -9.25 -4.01
C ILE A 221 7.05 -10.72 -3.69
N LYS A 222 8.01 -11.65 -3.87
CA LYS A 222 7.80 -13.08 -3.52
C LYS A 222 7.46 -13.24 -2.05
N ALA A 223 8.16 -12.51 -1.17
CA ALA A 223 7.97 -12.58 0.28
C ALA A 223 6.60 -12.06 0.76
N SER A 224 5.95 -11.17 -0.02
CA SER A 224 4.61 -10.64 0.25
C SER A 224 3.54 -11.49 -0.43
N ALA A 225 3.63 -11.65 -1.75
CA ALA A 225 2.55 -12.18 -2.57
C ALA A 225 2.31 -13.68 -2.35
N ILE A 226 3.36 -14.49 -2.17
CA ILE A 226 3.19 -15.94 -1.98
C ILE A 226 2.49 -16.25 -0.64
N PRO A 227 2.96 -15.77 0.53
CA PRO A 227 2.23 -16.01 1.78
C PRO A 227 0.83 -15.44 1.77
N ALA A 228 0.62 -14.26 1.18
CA ALA A 228 -0.71 -13.65 1.11
C ALA A 228 -1.66 -14.47 0.23
N PHE A 229 -1.19 -15.00 -0.89
CA PHE A 229 -1.97 -15.88 -1.74
C PHE A 229 -2.35 -17.18 -1.00
N ILE A 230 -1.40 -17.79 -0.27
CA ILE A 230 -1.66 -18.98 0.56
C ILE A 230 -2.73 -18.68 1.62
N VAL A 231 -2.65 -17.52 2.28
CA VAL A 231 -3.63 -17.09 3.29
C VAL A 231 -5.01 -16.79 2.68
N ALA A 232 -5.07 -16.31 1.44
CA ALA A 232 -6.33 -15.99 0.77
C ALA A 232 -7.09 -17.24 0.27
N ILE A 233 -6.41 -18.34 -0.06
CA ILE A 233 -7.04 -19.56 -0.61
C ILE A 233 -8.17 -20.11 0.29
N PRO A 234 -7.95 -20.41 1.60
CA PRO A 234 -9.00 -21.00 2.41
C PRO A 234 -10.23 -20.11 2.54
N LEU A 235 -10.03 -18.79 2.54
CA LEU A 235 -11.09 -17.80 2.69
C LEU A 235 -11.84 -17.52 1.38
N GLN A 236 -11.24 -17.83 0.23
CA GLN A 236 -11.94 -17.83 -1.05
C GLN A 236 -12.83 -19.07 -1.21
N LEU A 237 -12.42 -20.22 -0.63
CA LEU A 237 -13.13 -21.49 -0.78
C LEU A 237 -14.23 -21.70 0.26
N ILE A 238 -14.09 -21.11 1.45
CA ILE A 238 -15.01 -21.28 2.57
C ILE A 238 -15.61 -19.91 2.89
N PRO A 239 -16.95 -19.77 2.92
CA PRO A 239 -17.59 -18.53 3.34
C PRO A 239 -17.39 -18.36 4.86
N ILE A 240 -16.33 -17.64 5.24
CA ILE A 240 -16.01 -17.32 6.62
C ILE A 240 -16.55 -15.94 6.96
N SER A 241 -17.32 -15.84 8.05
CA SER A 241 -17.90 -14.59 8.53
C SER A 241 -17.14 -14.00 9.73
N GLY A 242 -17.43 -12.75 10.08
CA GLY A 242 -16.87 -12.07 11.25
C GLY A 242 -15.39 -11.66 11.07
N PHE A 243 -14.66 -11.53 12.17
CA PHE A 243 -13.28 -11.02 12.15
C PHE A 243 -12.31 -11.88 11.34
N MET A 244 -12.59 -13.18 11.18
CA MET A 244 -11.76 -14.07 10.38
C MET A 244 -11.78 -13.68 8.90
N ALA A 245 -12.88 -13.11 8.39
CA ALA A 245 -12.97 -12.62 7.02
C ALA A 245 -11.94 -11.50 6.72
N LEU A 246 -11.48 -10.78 7.76
CA LEU A 246 -10.49 -9.71 7.63
C LEU A 246 -9.05 -10.23 7.50
N VAL A 247 -8.79 -11.52 7.75
CA VAL A 247 -7.43 -12.08 7.75
C VAL A 247 -6.67 -11.80 6.45
N PRO A 248 -7.22 -12.06 5.24
CA PRO A 248 -6.45 -11.94 4.00
C PRO A 248 -6.11 -10.48 3.72
N VAL A 249 -7.08 -9.58 3.91
CA VAL A 249 -6.87 -8.15 3.67
C VAL A 249 -5.89 -7.53 4.67
N VAL A 250 -6.00 -7.86 5.96
CA VAL A 250 -5.06 -7.40 7.00
C VAL A 250 -3.67 -7.96 6.74
N PHE A 251 -3.56 -9.27 6.50
CA PHE A 251 -2.29 -9.94 6.24
C PHE A 251 -1.63 -9.37 4.99
N PHE A 252 -2.37 -9.20 3.89
CA PHE A 252 -1.84 -8.72 2.62
C PHE A 252 -1.31 -7.30 2.75
N GLY A 253 -2.08 -6.37 3.31
CA GLY A 253 -1.59 -5.01 3.50
C GLY A 253 -0.44 -4.91 4.52
N ALA A 254 -0.46 -5.69 5.60
CA ALA A 254 0.64 -5.74 6.55
C ALA A 254 1.92 -6.34 5.92
N SER A 255 1.80 -7.30 5.01
CA SER A 255 2.93 -7.84 4.25
C SER A 255 3.68 -6.73 3.49
N PHE A 256 2.98 -5.66 3.08
CA PHE A 256 3.62 -4.53 2.40
C PHE A 256 4.53 -3.71 3.31
N VAL A 257 4.25 -3.65 4.61
CA VAL A 257 5.18 -3.11 5.62
C VAL A 257 6.44 -3.98 5.64
N GLY A 258 6.27 -5.30 5.62
CA GLY A 258 7.36 -6.27 5.61
C GLY A 258 8.21 -6.28 4.33
N MET A 259 7.71 -5.75 3.21
CA MET A 259 8.50 -5.58 1.97
C MET A 259 9.65 -4.57 2.11
N SER A 260 9.70 -3.83 3.21
CA SER A 260 10.79 -2.91 3.51
C SER A 260 12.16 -3.62 3.54
N ASN A 261 13.20 -2.90 3.12
CA ASN A 261 14.57 -3.38 3.13
C ASN A 261 15.26 -3.06 4.47
N ASP A 262 16.08 -3.97 4.97
CA ASP A 262 16.77 -3.84 6.26
C ASP A 262 17.79 -2.70 6.35
N LYS A 263 18.26 -2.19 5.21
CA LYS A 263 19.07 -0.96 5.12
C LYS A 263 18.24 0.32 5.31
N THR A 264 16.93 0.25 5.10
CA THR A 264 16.01 1.40 5.22
C THR A 264 15.35 1.42 6.60
N LEU A 265 14.76 0.29 7.00
CA LEU A 265 14.04 0.12 8.25
C LEU A 265 14.53 -1.14 8.94
N GLY A 266 15.10 -1.02 10.14
CA GLY A 266 15.47 -2.17 10.95
C GLY A 266 14.27 -2.85 11.63
N TRP A 267 14.52 -3.90 12.42
CA TRP A 267 13.45 -4.64 13.13
C TRP A 267 12.57 -3.76 14.02
N PHE A 268 13.18 -2.86 14.82
CA PHE A 268 12.43 -1.98 15.72
C PHE A 268 11.37 -1.14 14.99
N PRO A 269 11.71 -0.31 13.98
CA PRO A 269 10.68 0.47 13.30
C PRO A 269 9.76 -0.36 12.43
N ILE A 270 10.14 -1.57 11.99
CA ILE A 270 9.22 -2.48 11.28
C ILE A 270 8.09 -2.94 12.19
N VAL A 271 8.41 -3.33 13.44
CA VAL A 271 7.38 -3.68 14.43
C VAL A 271 6.49 -2.47 14.73
N VAL A 272 7.09 -1.29 14.93
CA VAL A 272 6.30 -0.06 15.15
C VAL A 272 5.42 0.28 13.94
N SER A 273 5.94 0.12 12.73
CA SER A 273 5.16 0.32 11.49
C SER A 273 4.01 -0.68 11.38
N SER A 274 4.21 -1.94 11.79
CA SER A 274 3.15 -2.95 11.81
C SER A 274 2.04 -2.63 12.79
N LEU A 275 2.39 -2.16 13.99
CA LEU A 275 1.42 -1.71 15.00
C LEU A 275 0.65 -0.48 14.50
N PHE A 276 1.35 0.49 13.92
CA PHE A 276 0.72 1.68 13.37
C PHE A 276 -0.17 1.35 12.17
N TYR A 277 0.25 0.41 11.30
CA TYR A 277 -0.58 -0.12 10.22
C TYR A 277 -1.86 -0.76 10.75
N ALA A 278 -1.79 -1.57 11.82
CA ALA A 278 -2.98 -2.20 12.39
C ALA A 278 -3.98 -1.17 12.93
N VAL A 279 -3.49 -0.15 13.64
CA VAL A 279 -4.32 0.96 14.14
C VAL A 279 -4.94 1.75 12.99
N LEU A 280 -4.13 2.16 12.02
CA LEU A 280 -4.62 2.88 10.85
C LEU A 280 -5.63 2.05 10.07
N PHE A 281 -5.34 0.78 9.79
CA PHE A 281 -6.25 -0.11 9.08
C PHE A 281 -7.60 -0.23 9.78
N HIS A 282 -7.62 -0.37 11.11
CA HIS A 282 -8.87 -0.47 11.89
C HIS A 282 -9.79 0.73 11.66
N PHE A 283 -9.23 1.93 11.55
CA PHE A 283 -10.00 3.16 11.30
C PHE A 283 -10.27 3.42 9.82
N ILE A 284 -9.36 3.03 8.92
CA ILE A 284 -9.41 3.37 7.49
C ILE A 284 -10.26 2.39 6.69
N HIS A 285 -10.22 1.10 7.03
CA HIS A 285 -10.83 0.04 6.22
C HIS A 285 -12.32 0.30 5.89
N PRO A 286 -13.16 0.79 6.81
CA PRO A 286 -14.55 1.11 6.49
C PRO A 286 -14.71 2.18 5.40
N HIS A 287 -13.79 3.15 5.31
CA HIS A 287 -13.92 4.30 4.42
C HIS A 287 -13.27 4.12 3.04
N PHE A 288 -12.44 3.07 2.88
CA PHE A 288 -11.68 2.83 1.66
C PHE A 288 -11.86 1.39 1.14
N ASN A 289 -13.00 0.77 1.46
CA ASN A 289 -13.38 -0.50 0.85
C ASN A 289 -13.58 -0.31 -0.67
N GLY A 290 -13.09 -1.24 -1.47
CA GLY A 290 -13.14 -1.15 -2.93
C GLY A 290 -12.15 -0.21 -3.61
N TYR A 291 -11.33 0.54 -2.86
CA TYR A 291 -10.29 1.41 -3.42
C TYR A 291 -8.96 0.69 -3.60
N GLY A 292 -8.60 0.45 -4.87
CA GLY A 292 -7.31 -0.16 -5.22
C GLY A 292 -6.11 0.58 -4.60
N GLY A 293 -5.20 -0.17 -3.99
CA GLY A 293 -3.93 0.32 -3.45
C GLY A 293 -3.97 1.03 -2.09
N SER A 294 -5.16 1.25 -1.49
CA SER A 294 -5.32 1.90 -0.18
C SER A 294 -4.51 1.22 0.94
N LEU A 295 -4.49 -0.12 0.97
CA LEU A 295 -3.65 -0.92 1.87
C LEU A 295 -2.16 -0.56 1.75
N GLY A 296 -1.69 -0.32 0.54
CA GLY A 296 -0.31 0.09 0.28
C GLY A 296 -0.02 1.51 0.71
N ALA A 297 -0.97 2.43 0.54
CA ALA A 297 -0.87 3.79 1.07
C ALA A 297 -0.76 3.77 2.61
N THR A 298 -1.62 3.00 3.28
CA THR A 298 -1.57 2.78 4.73
C THR A 298 -0.22 2.21 5.16
N ALA A 299 0.23 1.13 4.52
CA ALA A 299 1.51 0.50 4.84
C ALA A 299 2.70 1.46 4.63
N CYS A 300 2.66 2.27 3.59
CA CYS A 300 3.72 3.24 3.30
C CYS A 300 3.78 4.35 4.34
N LEU A 301 2.63 4.91 4.72
CA LEU A 301 2.53 5.88 5.82
C LEU A 301 3.05 5.30 7.13
N SER A 302 2.73 4.04 7.42
CA SER A 302 3.25 3.37 8.60
C SER A 302 4.76 3.20 8.57
N CYS A 303 5.33 2.82 7.42
CA CYS A 303 6.77 2.75 7.24
C CYS A 303 7.45 4.12 7.38
N LEU A 304 6.82 5.20 6.90
CA LEU A 304 7.33 6.57 7.09
C LEU A 304 7.33 6.96 8.58
N PHE A 305 6.28 6.60 9.33
CA PHE A 305 6.21 6.80 10.77
C PHE A 305 7.33 6.03 11.50
N GLY A 306 7.51 4.75 11.17
CA GLY A 306 8.62 3.95 11.69
C GLY A 306 10.00 4.55 11.38
N LEU A 307 10.19 5.05 10.16
CA LEU A 307 11.44 5.69 9.74
C LEU A 307 11.70 6.97 10.54
N LEU A 308 10.67 7.80 10.74
CA LEU A 308 10.76 9.02 11.55
C LEU A 308 11.21 8.71 12.98
N LEU A 309 10.61 7.70 13.61
CA LEU A 309 11.00 7.27 14.94
C LEU A 309 12.43 6.73 14.96
N GLN A 310 12.80 5.86 14.00
CA GLN A 310 14.16 5.34 13.90
C GLN A 310 15.18 6.48 13.81
N LYS A 311 14.96 7.48 12.96
CA LYS A 311 15.87 8.62 12.80
C LYS A 311 15.90 9.53 14.04
N THR A 312 14.79 9.67 14.75
CA THR A 312 14.71 10.47 15.98
C THR A 312 15.46 9.79 17.13
N PHE A 313 15.32 8.47 17.30
CA PHE A 313 16.03 7.71 18.33
C PHE A 313 17.52 7.50 18.02
N GLN A 314 17.88 7.22 16.76
CA GLN A 314 19.29 7.06 16.36
C GLN A 314 20.07 8.39 16.41
N ARG A 315 19.42 9.55 16.23
CA ARG A 315 20.05 10.85 16.49
C ARG A 315 20.43 11.06 17.96
N LYS A 316 19.84 10.31 18.89
CA LYS A 316 20.12 10.42 20.34
C LYS A 316 21.15 9.41 20.85
N SER A 317 21.56 8.39 20.09
CA SER A 317 22.45 7.31 20.58
C SER A 317 23.94 7.48 20.23
N VAL A 318 24.46 8.71 20.25
CA VAL A 318 25.92 8.93 20.36
C VAL A 318 26.19 9.86 21.53
N ARG A 319 26.35 9.25 22.70
CA ARG A 319 27.23 9.69 23.78
C ARG A 319 27.38 8.54 24.77
N ILE A 320 28.40 7.70 24.56
CA ILE A 320 29.10 7.07 25.68
C ILE A 320 30.59 7.28 25.43
N GLN A 321 31.06 8.31 26.13
CA GLN A 321 32.40 8.58 26.66
C GLN A 321 33.60 7.96 25.94
N SER A 322 34.32 8.83 25.25
CA SER A 322 35.77 8.78 25.23
C SER A 322 36.32 8.83 26.66
N LYS A 323 37.18 7.89 27.03
CA LYS A 323 38.48 8.12 27.70
C LYS A 323 39.07 6.81 28.23
N PRO A 324 40.39 6.79 28.49
CA PRO A 324 41.50 7.51 27.86
C PRO A 324 42.18 6.66 26.78
#